data_AF-T0M0W9-F1
#
_entry.id   AF-T0M0W9-F1
#
_cell.length_a   1.000
_cell.length_b   1.000
_cell.length_c   1.000
_cell.angle_alpha   90.00
_cell.angle_beta   90.00
_cell.angle_gamma   90.00
#
_symmetry.space_group_name_H-M   'P 1'
#
loop_
_entity.id
_entity.type
_entity.pdbx_description
1 polymer ?
#
loop_
_entity_poly.entity_id
_entity_poly.type
_entity_poly.pdbx_seq_one_letter_code
_entity_poly.pdbx_strand_id
1 'polypeptide(L)' 'MNNKLSAVAAALFLVVFGIEVARIRYNFTPSSQNIAQIGTTLFGKYLIPFELLSLILVAGIIGMFYIAGRED' A
#
# COMPACT_ATOMS: atom_id res chain seq x y z
N MET A 1 -6.60 21.83 8.54
CA MET A 1 -6.30 20.40 8.77
C MET A 1 -5.78 20.24 10.19
N ASN A 2 -6.24 19.27 11.01
CA ASN A 2 -5.59 19.04 12.31
C ASN A 2 -4.24 18.35 12.04
N ASN A 3 -3.19 19.15 11.85
CA ASN A 3 -1.85 18.70 11.42
C ASN A 3 -1.32 17.53 12.26
N LYS A 4 -1.80 17.40 13.51
CA LYS A 4 -1.51 16.28 14.41
C LYS A 4 -2.03 14.93 13.89
N LEU A 5 -3.25 14.86 13.35
CA LEU A 5 -3.82 13.61 12.83
C LEU A 5 -3.11 13.14 11.55
N SER A 6 -2.86 14.06 10.63
CA SER A 6 -2.10 13.76 9.40
C SER A 6 -0.67 13.34 9.71
N ALA A 7 -0.02 13.99 10.67
CA ALA A 7 1.32 13.60 11.13
C ALA A 7 1.35 12.21 11.77
N VAL A 8 0.33 11.86 12.57
CA VAL A 8 0.20 10.52 13.18
C VAL A 8 -0.03 9.47 12.10
N ALA A 9 -0.88 9.73 11.10
CA ALA A 9 -1.11 8.81 9.99
C ALA A 9 0.17 8.59 9.15
N ALA A 10 0.91 9.67 8.86
CA ALA A 10 2.18 9.60 8.14
C ALA A 10 3.24 8.82 8.94
N ALA A 11 3.35 9.05 10.25
CA ALA A 11 4.27 8.33 11.11
C ALA A 11 3.94 6.83 11.16
N LEU A 12 2.67 6.46 11.31
CA LEU A 12 2.20 5.07 11.27
C LEU A 12 2.53 4.41 9.92
N PHE A 13 2.25 5.09 8.81
CA PHE A 13 2.59 4.60 7.48
C PHE A 13 4.09 4.32 7.35
N LEU A 14 4.95 5.27 7.75
CA LEU A 14 6.40 5.12 7.67
C LEU A 14 6.93 3.99 8.54
N VAL A 15 6.36 3.78 9.73
CA VAL A 15 6.75 2.67 10.62
C VAL A 15 6.39 1.33 9.99
N VAL A 16 5.15 1.15 9.53
CA VAL A 16 4.71 -0.10 8.90
C VAL A 16 5.51 -0.37 7.64
N PHE A 17 5.68 0.65 6.79
CA PHE A 17 6.49 0.56 5.58
C PHE A 17 7.94 0.18 5.89
N GLY A 18 8.57 0.84 6.87
CA GLY A 18 9.94 0.57 7.28
C GLY A 18 10.13 -0.87 7.79
N ILE A 19 9.16 -1.41 8.54
CA ILE A 19 9.17 -2.81 8.99
C ILE A 19 9.12 -3.76 7.80
N GLU A 20 8.20 -3.54 6.85
CA GLU A 20 8.06 -4.41 5.69
C GLU A 20 9.30 -4.34 4.77
N VAL A 21 9.85 -3.14 4.55
CA VAL A 21 11.11 -2.97 3.82
C VAL A 21 12.27 -3.69 4.50
N ALA A 22 12.38 -3.59 5.84
CA ALA A 22 13.42 -4.29 6.59
C ALA A 22 13.25 -5.83 6.57
N ARG A 23 12.03 -6.33 6.37
CA ARG A 23 11.73 -7.76 6.21
C ARG A 23 12.07 -8.29 4.83
N ILE A 24 12.15 -7.44 3.80
CA ILE A 24 12.63 -7.83 2.47
C ILE A 24 14.12 -8.17 2.57
N ARG A 25 14.43 -9.45 2.85
CA ARG A 25 15.81 -9.94 2.86
C ARG A 25 16.34 -9.95 1.42
N TYR A 26 17.35 -9.11 1.20
CA TYR A 26 18.24 -9.00 0.05
C TYR A 26 18.14 -10.12 -1.00
N ASN A 27 17.47 -9.83 -2.12
CA ASN A 27 18.02 -10.02 -3.46
C ASN A 27 17.17 -9.23 -4.48
N PHE A 28 17.54 -7.97 -4.78
CA PHE A 28 16.93 -7.22 -5.88
C PHE A 28 17.46 -7.66 -7.25
N THR A 29 18.30 -8.70 -7.30
CA THR A 29 18.69 -9.36 -8.53
C THR A 29 17.43 -10.02 -9.10
N PRO A 30 16.92 -9.59 -10.28
CA PRO A 30 15.72 -10.18 -10.84
C PRO A 30 15.99 -11.66 -11.12
N SER A 31 15.47 -12.54 -10.27
CA SER A 31 15.30 -13.93 -10.64
C SER A 31 14.23 -14.01 -11.72
N SER A 32 14.24 -15.09 -12.53
CA SER A 32 13.22 -15.27 -13.57
C SER A 32 11.83 -15.13 -12.96
N GLN A 33 11.07 -14.12 -13.39
CA GLN A 33 9.72 -13.90 -12.88
C GLN A 33 8.75 -14.82 -13.61
N ASN A 34 8.07 -15.70 -12.86
CA ASN A 34 6.99 -16.50 -13.41
C ASN A 34 5.66 -15.74 -13.27
N ILE A 35 5.34 -14.93 -14.28
CA ILE A 35 4.13 -14.10 -14.31
C ILE A 35 2.85 -14.96 -14.20
N ALA A 36 2.83 -16.15 -14.79
CA ALA A 36 1.69 -17.06 -14.70
C ALA A 36 1.46 -17.54 -13.25
N GLN A 37 2.54 -17.85 -12.54
CA GLN A 37 2.47 -18.21 -11.12
C GLN A 37 2.03 -17.02 -10.25
N ILE A 38 2.52 -15.81 -10.54
CA ILE A 38 2.10 -14.60 -9.81
C ILE A 38 0.60 -14.38 -10.00
N GLY A 39 0.11 -14.44 -11.23
CA GLY A 39 -1.32 -14.27 -11.55
C GLY A 39 -2.20 -15.29 -10.82
N THR A 40 -1.85 -16.59 -10.91
CA THR A 40 -2.60 -17.64 -10.21
C THR A 40 -2.55 -17.50 -8.68
N THR A 41 -1.44 -17.00 -8.12
CA THR A 41 -1.33 -16.78 -6.68
C THR A 41 -2.13 -15.55 -6.22
N LEU A 42 -2.16 -14.47 -7.02
CA LEU A 42 -2.94 -13.25 -6.75
C LEU A 42 -4.45 -13.51 -6.77
N PHE A 43 -4.95 -14.22 -7.78
CA PHE A 43 -6.37 -14.55 -7.91
C PHE A 43 -6.80 -15.82 -7.16
N GLY A 44 -5.86 -16.50 -6.51
CA GLY A 44 -6.10 -17.67 -5.66
C GLY A 44 -5.83 -17.33 -4.19
N LYS A 45 -4.62 -17.67 -3.73
CA LYS A 45 -4.20 -17.54 -2.32
C LYS A 45 -4.35 -16.12 -1.77
N TYR A 46 -4.09 -15.10 -2.59
CA TYR A 46 -4.08 -13.71 -2.18
C TYR A 46 -5.29 -12.91 -2.69
N LEU A 47 -6.37 -13.57 -3.10
CA LEU A 47 -7.55 -12.88 -3.65
C LEU A 47 -8.12 -11.83 -2.67
N ILE A 48 -8.38 -12.23 -1.43
CA ILE A 48 -8.94 -11.33 -0.40
C ILE A 48 -8.00 -10.15 -0.10
N PRO A 49 -6.71 -10.35 0.23
CA PRO A 49 -5.82 -9.22 0.47
C PRO A 49 -5.63 -8.33 -0.78
N PHE A 50 -5.66 -8.90 -1.98
CA PHE A 50 -5.61 -8.12 -3.23
C PHE A 50 -6.82 -7.19 -3.38
N GLU A 51 -8.04 -7.68 -3.10
CA GLU A 51 -9.25 -6.86 -3.11
C GLU A 51 -9.25 -5.79 -2.01
N LEU A 52 -8.75 -6.10 -0.82
CA LEU A 52 -8.63 -5.10 0.24
C LEU A 52 -7.67 -3.98 -0.14
N LEU A 53 -6.58 -4.29 -0.84
CA LEU A 53 -5.65 -3.27 -1.35
C LEU A 53 -6.31 -2.36 -2.38
N SER A 54 -7.19 -2.89 -3.24
CA SER A 54 -7.93 -2.08 -4.22
C SER A 54 -8.86 -1.08 -3.52
N LEU A 55 -9.56 -1.50 -2.47
CA LEU A 55 -10.41 -0.62 -1.66
C LEU A 55 -9.61 0.44 -0.90
N ILE A 56 -8.47 0.07 -0.33
CA ILE A 56 -7.57 1.02 0.34
C ILE A 56 -7.09 2.08 -0.65
N LEU A 57 -6.75 1.68 -1.88
CA LEU A 57 -6.33 2.60 -2.93
C LEU A 57 -7.45 3.59 -3.29
N VAL A 58 -8.68 3.10 -3.49
CA VAL A 58 -9.84 3.94 -3.77
C VAL A 58 -10.10 4.91 -2.62
N ALA A 59 -10.10 4.43 -1.37
CA ALA A 59 -10.28 5.28 -0.20
C ALA A 59 -9.17 6.33 -0.07
N GLY A 60 -7.92 5.97 -0.37
CA GLY A 60 -6.79 6.89 -0.39
C GLY A 60 -6.92 7.98 -1.44
N ILE A 61 -7.38 7.63 -2.64
CA ILE A 61 -7.66 8.60 -3.72
C ILE A 61 -8.78 9.56 -3.32
N ILE A 62 -9.89 9.05 -2.79
CA ILE A 62 -11.01 9.87 -2.30
C ILE A 62 -10.54 10.81 -1.19
N GLY A 63 -9.77 10.31 -0.22
CA GLY A 63 -9.21 11.11 0.85
C GLY A 63 -8.30 12.22 0.34
N MET A 64 -7.45 11.91 -0.65
CA MET A 64 -6.58 12.90 -1.29
C MET A 64 -7.38 13.99 -2.00
N PHE A 65 -8.38 13.64 -2.82
CA PHE A 65 -9.23 14.62 -3.48
C PHE A 65 -10.02 15.47 -2.51
N TYR A 66 -10.54 14.89 -1.42
CA TYR A 66 -11.24 15.63 -0.38
C TYR A 66 -10.32 16.64 0.32
N ILE A 67 -9.06 16.26 0.59
CA ILE A 67 -8.08 17.16 1.21
C ILE A 67 -7.63 18.25 0.23
N ALA A 68 -7.35 17.89 -1.02
CA ALA A 68 -6.86 18.82 -2.04
C ALA A 68 -7.95 19.79 -2.55
N GLY A 69 -9.21 19.34 -2.58
CA GLY A 69 -10.36 20.15 -3.02
C GLY A 69 -10.94 21.04 -1.93
N ARG A 70 -10.40 21.01 -0.70
CA ARG A 70 -10.72 22.02 0.31
C ARG A 70 -9.92 23.29 -0.01
N GLU A 71 -10.57 24.22 -0.68
CA GLU A 71 -10.12 25.61 -0.80
C GLU A 71 -10.37 26.34 0.53
N ASP A 72 -9.53 26.07 1.53
CA ASP A 72 -9.32 26.89 2.74
C ASP A 72 -7.82 26.96 3.08
#